data_AF-R7JPP6-F1
#
_entry.id   AF-R7JPP6-F1
#
_cell.length_a   1.000
_cell.length_b   1.000
_cell.length_c   1.000
_cell.angle_alpha   90.00
_cell.angle_beta   90.00
_cell.angle_gamma   90.00
#
_symmetry.space_group_name_H-M   'P 1'
#
loop_
_entity.id
_entity.type
_entity.pdbx_description
1 polymer ?
#
loop_
_entity_poly.entity_id
_entity_poly.type
_entity_poly.pdbx_seq_one_letter_code
_entity_poly.pdbx_strand_id
1 'polypeptide(L)'
;MGGAAVYLNLGDLYRLSENYDSAIPYLEKALQTKNLYTKRSAYQCFSYAYAQQGNYKKAVEYNNLYWKCNDSIQKVENRKAVIAVEAKYKHEKLLTEKQQLELKQSKLIFWGSSLLLVAIIIILLVYMDKKRTTIRLFEQLHAIRSQIAENKRTIASYQEQIDSLSLRQSDYDDLQQEKASLEQEVSNLLEQNEKLNSQKSQILVRLNQKDEEIKQYEEIIKQRENTPDIFTRIKQAHTIEEKEWPELIARTDALHQQFFERLRKAFPQLTETDLQLCCLMRLGYDKKEQKSLLKITDDSLEKRKQRLKRRLDPNKKWEKGELEQFIHHF
;
A
#
# COMPACT_ATOMS: atom_id res chain seq x y z
N MET A 1 -12.78 89.59 90.09
CA MET A 1 -11.53 89.00 90.65
C MET A 1 -10.35 89.99 90.72
N GLY A 2 -10.40 91.16 90.06
CA GLY A 2 -9.28 92.13 90.07
C GLY A 2 -9.14 92.98 91.35
N GLY A 3 -10.22 93.26 92.08
CA GLY A 3 -10.20 94.18 93.22
C GLY A 3 -9.22 93.78 94.33
N ALA A 4 -9.17 92.50 94.71
CA ALA A 4 -8.30 92.03 95.79
C ALA A 4 -6.80 92.05 95.43
N ALA A 5 -6.44 91.81 94.16
CA ALA A 5 -5.06 91.93 93.70
C ALA A 5 -4.62 93.40 93.64
N VAL A 6 -5.53 94.30 93.22
CA VAL A 6 -5.29 95.75 93.25
C VAL A 6 -5.12 96.25 94.69
N TYR A 7 -5.97 95.82 95.63
CA TYR A 7 -5.82 96.16 97.05
C TYR A 7 -4.56 95.59 97.67
N LEU A 8 -4.14 94.38 97.27
CA LEU A 8 -2.85 93.82 97.69
C LEU A 8 -1.70 94.70 97.23
N ASN A 9 -1.67 95.06 95.94
CA ASN A 9 -0.61 95.90 95.39
C ASN A 9 -0.59 97.28 96.05
N LEU A 10 -1.76 97.87 96.31
CA LEU A 10 -1.87 99.15 96.98
C LEU A 10 -1.41 99.08 98.45
N GLY A 11 -1.78 98.02 99.17
CA GLY A 11 -1.30 97.76 100.53
C GLY A 11 0.21 97.51 100.58
N ASP A 12 0.75 96.79 99.61
CA ASP A 12 2.19 96.54 99.51
C ASP A 12 2.97 97.81 99.15
N LEU A 13 2.43 98.66 98.28
CA LEU A 13 3.00 99.99 97.99
C LEU A 13 3.08 100.86 99.25
N TYR A 14 1.99 100.99 100.01
CA TYR A 14 2.01 101.74 101.26
C TYR A 14 3.00 101.17 102.29
N ARG A 15 3.13 99.83 102.34
CA ARG A 15 4.12 99.16 103.19
C ARG A 15 5.56 99.48 102.76
N LEU A 16 5.85 99.49 101.46
CA LEU A 16 7.16 99.84 100.92
C LEU A 16 7.49 101.33 101.10
N SER A 17 6.48 102.20 101.11
CA SER A 17 6.60 103.62 101.45
C SER A 17 6.64 103.89 102.96
N GLU A 18 6.87 102.86 103.79
CA GLU A 18 6.95 102.92 105.26
C GLU A 18 5.68 103.45 105.97
N ASN A 19 4.57 103.57 105.24
CA ASN A 19 3.27 104.01 105.75
C ASN A 19 2.42 102.81 106.13
N TYR A 20 2.83 102.11 107.19
CA TYR A 20 2.26 100.84 107.61
C TYR A 20 0.80 100.92 108.07
N ASP A 21 0.40 102.03 108.69
CA ASP A 21 -0.99 102.23 109.16
C ASP A 21 -1.96 102.36 107.98
N SER A 22 -1.52 102.99 106.89
CA SER A 22 -2.28 103.06 105.65
C SER A 22 -2.26 101.73 104.89
N ALA A 23 -1.24 100.89 105.04
CA ALA A 23 -1.13 99.60 104.36
C ALA A 23 -2.14 98.57 104.86
N ILE A 24 -2.33 98.46 106.17
CA ILE A 24 -3.20 97.48 106.85
C ILE A 24 -4.62 97.40 106.25
N PRO A 25 -5.40 98.50 106.12
CA PRO A 25 -6.78 98.42 105.63
C PRO A 25 -6.88 97.95 104.17
N TYR A 26 -5.89 98.24 103.33
CA TYR A 26 -5.85 97.73 101.96
C TYR A 26 -5.47 96.24 101.93
N LEU A 27 -4.54 95.81 102.78
CA LEU A 27 -4.21 94.39 102.95
C LEU A 27 -5.39 93.58 103.50
N GLU A 28 -6.22 94.15 104.38
CA GLU A 28 -7.45 93.50 104.88
C GLU A 28 -8.47 93.29 103.75
N LYS A 29 -8.65 94.29 102.88
CA LYS A 29 -9.48 94.15 101.67
C LYS A 29 -8.94 93.08 100.72
N ALA A 30 -7.63 92.92 100.62
CA ALA A 30 -7.01 91.88 99.82
C ALA A 30 -7.31 90.46 100.35
N LEU A 31 -7.46 90.27 101.67
CA LEU A 31 -7.76 88.97 102.29
C LEU A 31 -9.16 88.44 102.01
N GLN A 32 -10.10 89.27 101.53
CA GLN A 32 -11.46 88.84 101.21
C GLN A 32 -11.54 87.91 99.97
N THR A 33 -10.44 87.73 99.25
CA THR A 33 -10.37 86.85 98.08
C THR A 33 -10.40 85.36 98.39
N LYS A 34 -10.93 84.54 97.46
CA LYS A 34 -10.80 83.08 97.49
C LYS A 34 -9.46 82.59 96.93
N ASN A 35 -8.69 83.47 96.26
CA ASN A 35 -7.42 83.12 95.65
C ASN A 35 -6.31 82.94 96.71
N LEU A 36 -5.82 81.70 96.84
CA LEU A 36 -4.76 81.36 97.80
C LEU A 36 -3.46 82.14 97.53
N TYR A 37 -3.08 82.39 96.27
CA TYR A 37 -1.87 83.13 95.92
C TYR A 37 -1.93 84.57 96.42
N THR A 38 -3.08 85.23 96.23
CA THR A 38 -3.30 86.61 96.71
C THR A 38 -3.34 86.66 98.24
N LYS A 39 -3.95 85.66 98.90
CA LYS A 39 -3.95 85.55 100.37
C LYS A 39 -2.55 85.34 100.95
N ARG A 40 -1.75 84.45 100.34
CA ARG A 40 -0.36 84.21 100.70
C ARG A 40 0.43 85.52 100.67
N SER A 41 0.38 86.24 99.55
CA SER A 41 1.08 87.51 99.41
C SER A 41 0.58 88.58 100.40
N ALA A 42 -0.73 88.64 100.68
CA ALA A 42 -1.29 89.54 101.69
C ALA A 42 -0.76 89.22 103.10
N TYR A 43 -0.74 87.95 103.51
CA TYR A 43 -0.16 87.53 104.79
C TYR A 43 1.32 87.87 104.92
N GLN A 44 2.09 87.75 103.82
CA GLN A 44 3.48 88.16 103.79
C GLN A 44 3.63 89.67 104.03
N CYS A 45 2.80 90.48 103.35
CA CYS A 45 2.80 91.93 103.52
C CYS A 45 2.41 92.35 104.95
N PHE A 46 1.42 91.68 105.55
CA PHE A 46 1.05 91.90 106.96
C PHE A 46 2.20 91.56 107.91
N SER A 47 2.86 90.42 107.71
CA SER A 47 4.00 90.02 108.53
C SER A 47 5.11 91.07 108.51
N TYR A 48 5.43 91.61 107.33
CA TYR A 48 6.44 92.66 107.19
C TYR A 48 5.99 94.00 107.78
N ALA A 49 4.75 94.43 107.55
CA ALA A 49 4.22 95.68 108.10
C ALA A 49 4.24 95.67 109.64
N TYR A 50 3.75 94.59 110.26
CA TYR A 50 3.75 94.48 111.72
C TYR A 50 5.14 94.30 112.33
N ALA A 51 6.07 93.66 111.62
CA ALA A 51 7.46 93.53 112.07
C ALA A 51 8.15 94.91 112.13
N GLN A 52 7.93 95.76 111.13
CA GLN A 52 8.51 97.11 111.09
C GLN A 52 7.86 98.07 112.09
N GLN A 53 6.59 97.86 112.45
CA GLN A 53 5.93 98.57 113.55
C GLN A 53 6.37 98.09 114.95
N GLY A 54 7.28 97.11 115.05
CA GLY A 54 7.71 96.51 116.33
C GLY A 54 6.68 95.56 116.97
N ASN A 55 5.56 95.27 116.30
CA ASN A 55 4.55 94.32 116.77
C ASN A 55 4.88 92.89 116.34
N TYR A 56 5.91 92.33 116.96
CA TYR A 56 6.42 90.99 116.63
C TYR A 56 5.40 89.87 116.82
N LYS A 57 4.45 90.02 117.76
CA LYS A 57 3.40 89.02 118.00
C LYS A 57 2.50 88.85 116.77
N LYS A 58 1.98 89.97 116.23
CA LYS A 58 1.16 89.94 115.00
C LYS A 58 1.99 89.54 113.79
N ALA A 59 3.25 89.98 113.71
CA ALA A 59 4.14 89.58 112.61
C ALA A 59 4.29 88.05 112.53
N VAL A 60 4.56 87.38 113.66
CA VAL A 60 4.69 85.92 113.72
C VAL A 60 3.37 85.22 113.38
N GLU A 61 2.24 85.74 113.83
CA GLU A 61 0.92 85.19 113.50
C GLU A 61 0.66 85.19 111.99
N TYR A 62 0.88 86.33 111.33
CA TYR A 62 0.71 86.44 109.88
C TYR A 62 1.75 85.64 109.11
N ASN A 63 2.98 85.52 109.60
CA ASN A 63 3.98 84.62 109.04
C ASN A 63 3.53 83.14 109.12
N ASN A 64 2.93 82.71 110.23
CA ASN A 64 2.38 81.36 110.34
C ASN A 64 1.23 81.12 109.36
N LEU A 65 0.36 82.11 109.16
CA LEU A 65 -0.71 82.06 108.16
C LEU A 65 -0.15 82.03 106.73
N TYR A 66 0.93 82.76 106.46
CA TYR A 66 1.67 82.68 105.20
C TYR A 66 2.17 81.26 104.95
N TRP A 67 2.86 80.64 105.90
CA TRP A 67 3.40 79.29 105.75
C TRP A 67 2.32 78.24 105.53
N LYS A 68 1.20 78.31 106.28
CA LYS A 68 0.04 77.43 106.05
C LYS A 68 -0.55 77.59 104.65
N CYS A 69 -0.67 78.83 104.17
CA CYS A 69 -1.18 79.10 102.83
C CYS A 69 -0.21 78.63 101.74
N ASN A 70 1.09 78.83 101.95
CA ASN A 70 2.15 78.39 101.06
C ASN A 70 2.21 76.86 100.94
N ASP A 71 2.12 76.13 102.07
CA ASP A 71 2.03 74.67 102.07
C ASP A 71 0.81 74.18 101.26
N SER A 72 -0.35 74.80 101.45
CA SER A 72 -1.55 74.47 100.67
C SER A 72 -1.39 74.76 99.17
N ILE A 73 -0.69 75.82 98.78
CA ILE A 73 -0.40 76.14 97.38
C ILE A 73 0.54 75.08 96.79
N GLN A 74 1.65 74.79 97.47
CA GLN A 74 2.61 73.77 97.04
C GLN A 74 1.95 72.41 96.86
N LYS A 75 1.04 72.02 97.75
CA LYS A 75 0.30 70.76 97.64
C LYS A 75 -0.56 70.69 96.37
N VAL A 76 -1.16 71.81 95.96
CA VAL A 76 -1.95 71.89 94.72
C VAL A 76 -1.03 71.89 93.49
N GLU A 77 0.05 72.67 93.52
CA GLU A 77 1.03 72.72 92.43
C GLU A 77 1.70 71.37 92.19
N ASN A 78 2.14 70.70 93.26
CA ASN A 78 2.74 69.37 93.18
C ASN A 78 1.75 68.34 92.62
N ARG A 79 0.48 68.37 93.04
CA ARG A 79 -0.56 67.50 92.45
C ARG A 79 -0.75 67.76 90.95
N LYS A 80 -0.77 69.03 90.53
CA LYS A 80 -0.86 69.37 89.11
C LYS A 80 0.36 68.89 88.32
N ALA A 81 1.56 69.03 88.89
CA ALA A 81 2.80 68.55 88.27
C ALA A 81 2.77 67.03 88.08
N VAL A 82 2.34 66.27 89.10
CA VAL A 82 2.19 64.81 89.00
C VAL A 82 1.20 64.42 87.91
N ILE A 83 0.02 65.05 87.86
CA ILE A 83 -0.99 64.79 86.81
C ILE A 83 -0.43 65.08 85.42
N ALA A 84 0.30 66.18 85.26
CA ALA A 84 0.89 66.55 83.97
C ALA A 84 1.96 65.53 83.52
N VAL A 85 2.81 65.06 84.46
CA VAL A 85 3.81 64.02 84.19
C VAL A 85 3.14 62.69 83.82
N GLU A 86 2.12 62.28 84.55
CA GLU A 86 1.36 61.05 84.23
C GLU A 86 0.67 61.13 82.87
N ALA A 87 0.06 62.28 82.54
CA ALA A 87 -0.57 62.50 81.25
C ALA A 87 0.45 62.42 80.11
N LYS A 88 1.62 63.05 80.28
CA LYS A 88 2.71 63.00 79.30
C LYS A 88 3.22 61.56 79.11
N TYR A 89 3.47 60.84 80.20
CA TYR A 89 3.93 59.46 80.15
C TYR A 89 2.90 58.54 79.46
N LYS A 90 1.61 58.65 79.81
CA LYS A 90 0.54 57.88 79.15
C LYS A 90 0.46 58.20 77.66
N HIS A 91 0.62 59.47 77.30
CA HIS A 91 0.62 59.90 75.90
C HIS A 91 1.79 59.31 75.13
N GLU A 92 3.02 59.40 75.64
CA GLU A 92 4.20 58.80 75.03
C GLU A 92 4.07 57.28 74.91
N LYS A 93 3.56 56.61 75.95
CA LYS A 93 3.30 55.16 75.92
C LYS A 93 2.32 54.79 74.79
N LEU A 94 1.20 55.50 74.67
CA LEU A 94 0.23 55.26 73.59
C LEU A 94 0.83 55.49 72.20
N LEU A 95 1.67 56.51 72.03
CA LEU A 95 2.37 56.75 70.76
C LEU A 95 3.31 55.59 70.41
N THR A 96 4.08 55.09 71.39
CA THR A 96 4.98 53.96 71.16
C THR A 96 4.23 52.67 70.83
N GLU A 97 3.12 52.38 71.53
CA GLU A 97 2.27 51.23 71.23
C GLU A 97 1.64 51.34 69.84
N LYS A 98 1.17 52.53 69.46
CA LYS A 98 0.64 52.79 68.12
C LYS A 98 1.70 52.57 67.04
N GLN A 99 2.90 53.10 67.21
CA GLN A 99 4.01 52.90 66.27
C GLN A 99 4.38 51.41 66.15
N GLN A 100 4.42 50.67 67.26
CA GLN A 100 4.68 49.23 67.23
C GLN A 100 3.58 48.47 66.49
N LEU A 101 2.31 48.86 66.64
CA LEU A 101 1.19 48.26 65.91
C LEU A 101 1.28 48.56 64.41
N GLU A 102 1.56 49.80 64.02
CA GLU A 102 1.76 50.21 62.63
C GLU A 102 2.93 49.45 61.98
N LEU A 103 4.05 49.28 62.71
CA LEU A 103 5.19 48.49 62.25
C LEU A 103 4.83 47.01 62.08
N LYS A 104 4.06 46.42 63.00
CA LYS A 104 3.58 45.03 62.87
C LYS A 104 2.67 44.87 61.65
N GLN A 105 1.73 45.79 61.46
CA GLN A 105 0.83 45.78 60.31
C GLN A 105 1.59 45.96 58.99
N SER A 106 2.53 46.91 58.93
CA SER A 106 3.38 47.13 57.76
C SER A 106 4.21 45.89 57.41
N LYS A 107 4.81 45.22 58.41
CA LYS A 107 5.54 43.96 58.21
C LYS A 107 4.63 42.85 57.67
N LEU A 108 3.41 42.70 58.21
CA LEU A 108 2.46 41.70 57.72
C LEU A 108 2.08 41.95 56.26
N ILE A 109 1.80 43.20 55.89
CA ILE A 109 1.47 43.58 54.50
C ILE A 109 2.67 43.31 53.58
N PHE A 110 3.88 43.67 54.01
CA PHE A 110 5.10 43.45 53.23
C PHE A 110 5.40 41.96 52.99
N TRP A 111 5.32 41.14 54.04
CA TRP A 111 5.53 39.69 53.90
C TRP A 111 4.41 39.04 53.08
N GLY A 112 3.16 39.49 53.25
CA GLY A 112 2.03 39.01 52.46
C GLY A 112 2.15 39.35 50.97
N SER A 113 2.54 40.59 50.63
CA SER A 113 2.74 41.02 49.25
C SER A 113 3.94 40.33 48.60
N SER A 114 5.03 40.12 49.35
CA SER A 114 6.19 39.36 48.90
C SER A 114 5.83 37.90 48.60
N LEU A 115 5.05 37.24 49.47
CA LEU A 115 4.58 35.87 49.25
C LEU A 115 3.69 35.76 48.00
N LEU A 116 2.77 36.72 47.80
CA LEU A 116 1.92 36.77 46.61
C LEU A 116 2.73 36.97 45.33
N LEU A 117 3.74 37.84 45.35
CA LEU A 117 4.65 38.04 44.21
C LEU A 117 5.39 36.74 43.85
N VAL A 118 5.92 36.03 44.83
CA VAL A 118 6.60 34.74 44.62
C VAL A 118 5.64 33.71 44.01
N ALA A 119 4.40 33.63 44.51
CA ALA A 119 3.39 32.74 43.95
C ALA A 119 3.07 33.06 42.47
N ILE A 120 2.94 34.35 42.13
CA ILE A 120 2.72 34.80 40.74
C ILE A 120 3.90 34.41 39.85
N ILE A 121 5.14 34.60 40.32
CA ILE A 121 6.35 34.22 39.58
C ILE A 121 6.37 32.71 39.33
N ILE A 122 6.05 31.89 40.34
CA ILE A 122 5.97 30.43 40.18
C ILE A 122 4.93 30.05 39.13
N ILE A 123 3.74 30.64 39.17
CA ILE A 123 2.68 30.40 38.18
C ILE A 123 3.15 30.77 36.77
N LEU A 124 3.84 31.91 36.62
CA LEU A 124 4.40 32.34 35.33
C LEU A 124 5.48 31.38 34.83
N LEU A 125 6.37 30.90 35.70
CA LEU A 125 7.40 29.92 35.34
C LEU A 125 6.79 28.60 34.88
N VAL A 126 5.78 28.09 35.59
CA VAL A 126 5.05 26.87 35.20
C VAL A 126 4.33 27.08 33.86
N TYR A 127 3.70 28.23 33.66
CA TYR A 127 3.04 28.58 32.40
C TYR A 127 4.03 28.64 31.24
N MET A 128 5.18 29.28 31.45
CA MET A 128 6.25 29.38 30.44
C MET A 128 6.83 28.00 30.08
N ASP A 129 7.08 27.15 31.07
CA ASP A 129 7.59 25.79 30.82
C ASP A 129 6.57 24.93 30.05
N LYS A 130 5.30 24.97 30.47
CA LYS A 130 4.22 24.28 29.75
C LYS A 130 4.10 24.76 28.31
N LYS A 131 4.13 26.08 28.08
CA LYS A 131 4.11 26.67 26.73
C LYS A 131 5.31 26.22 25.91
N ARG A 132 6.51 26.21 26.48
CA ARG A 132 7.74 25.77 25.80
C ARG A 132 7.68 24.29 25.42
N THR A 133 7.13 23.45 26.29
CA THR A 133 6.96 22.02 26.05
C THR A 133 5.92 21.76 24.96
N THR A 134 4.81 22.51 24.93
CA THR A 134 3.82 22.43 23.83
C THR A 134 4.43 22.78 22.47
N ILE A 135 5.28 23.82 22.40
CA ILE A 135 5.93 24.22 21.15
C ILE A 135 6.90 23.13 20.66
N ARG A 136 7.75 22.60 21.55
CA ARG A 136 8.66 21.49 21.22
C ARG A 136 7.92 20.24 20.73
N LEU A 137 6.79 19.92 21.35
CA LEU A 137 5.95 18.80 20.94
C LEU A 137 5.37 19.02 19.54
N PHE A 138 4.96 20.26 19.22
CA PHE A 138 4.45 20.61 17.90
C PHE A 138 5.54 20.51 16.81
N GLU A 139 6.76 20.97 17.10
CA GLU A 139 7.91 20.83 16.19
C GLU A 139 8.24 19.37 15.90
N GLN A 140 8.30 18.52 16.94
CA GLN A 140 8.50 17.07 16.79
C GLN A 140 7.38 16.42 15.96
N LEU A 141 6.13 16.79 16.21
CA LEU A 141 4.98 16.31 15.45
C LEU A 141 5.11 16.68 13.96
N HIS A 142 5.56 17.90 13.66
CA HIS A 142 5.74 18.36 12.30
C HIS A 142 6.87 17.61 11.59
N ALA A 143 8.00 17.39 12.26
CA ALA A 143 9.12 16.60 11.73
C ALA A 143 8.70 15.15 11.43
N ILE A 144 7.98 14.50 12.36
CA ILE A 144 7.46 13.14 12.15
C ILE A 144 6.46 13.11 10.98
N ARG A 145 5.55 14.09 10.88
CA ARG A 145 4.63 14.18 9.74
C ARG A 145 5.37 14.34 8.42
N SER A 146 6.42 15.14 8.38
CA SER A 146 7.27 15.30 7.19
C SER A 146 7.94 13.99 6.80
N GLN A 147 8.54 13.28 7.76
CA GLN A 147 9.14 11.96 7.53
C GLN A 147 8.10 10.93 7.05
N ILE A 148 6.89 10.92 7.62
CA ILE A 148 5.81 10.03 7.17
C ILE A 148 5.41 10.35 5.72
N ALA A 149 5.35 11.64 5.35
CA ALA A 149 5.02 12.03 3.99
C ALA A 149 6.11 11.62 2.98
N GLU A 150 7.38 11.76 3.37
CA GLU A 150 8.52 11.29 2.58
C GLU A 150 8.51 9.76 2.45
N ASN A 151 8.41 9.04 3.57
CA ASN A 151 8.29 7.57 3.57
C ASN A 151 7.13 7.09 2.71
N LYS A 152 5.98 7.78 2.73
CA LYS A 152 4.84 7.46 1.88
C LYS A 152 5.15 7.63 0.40
N ARG A 153 5.90 8.67 0.01
CA ARG A 153 6.38 8.84 -1.38
C ARG A 153 7.35 7.75 -1.78
N THR A 154 8.29 7.41 -0.90
CA THR A 154 9.27 6.34 -1.13
C THR A 154 8.57 4.99 -1.31
N ILE A 155 7.59 4.67 -0.45
CA ILE A 155 6.76 3.46 -0.59
C ILE A 155 6.03 3.45 -1.93
N ALA A 156 5.45 4.57 -2.37
CA ALA A 156 4.80 4.66 -3.67
C ALA A 156 5.80 4.39 -4.82
N SER A 157 7.03 4.93 -4.73
CA SER A 157 8.08 4.67 -5.73
C SER A 157 8.55 3.21 -5.75
N TYR A 158 8.61 2.55 -4.58
CA TYR A 158 8.91 1.12 -4.52
C TYR A 158 7.76 0.28 -5.06
N GLN A 159 6.51 0.69 -4.83
CA GLN A 159 5.36 0.01 -5.38
C GLN A 159 5.38 0.06 -6.92
N GLU A 160 5.66 1.23 -7.50
CA GLU A 160 5.80 1.38 -8.95
C GLU A 160 6.94 0.52 -9.53
N GLN A 161 8.07 0.44 -8.82
CA GLN A 161 9.16 -0.47 -9.21
C GLN A 161 8.74 -1.94 -9.14
N ILE A 162 8.05 -2.36 -8.08
CA ILE A 162 7.53 -3.73 -7.93
C ILE A 162 6.56 -4.04 -9.08
N ASP A 163 5.66 -3.12 -9.39
CA ASP A 163 4.68 -3.29 -10.47
C ASP A 163 5.41 -3.44 -11.82
N SER A 164 6.41 -2.58 -12.10
CA SER A 164 7.22 -2.69 -13.33
C SER A 164 8.02 -3.99 -13.44
N LEU A 165 8.56 -4.49 -12.32
CA LEU A 165 9.28 -5.76 -12.26
C LEU A 165 8.33 -6.95 -12.44
N SER A 166 7.13 -6.88 -11.86
CA SER A 166 6.11 -7.91 -12.01
C SER A 166 5.66 -8.05 -13.47
N LEU A 167 5.53 -6.93 -14.19
CA LEU A 167 5.20 -6.92 -15.62
C LEU A 167 6.32 -7.56 -16.44
N ARG A 168 7.57 -7.16 -16.19
CA ARG A 168 8.73 -7.73 -16.86
C ARG A 168 8.89 -9.24 -16.60
N GLN A 169 8.50 -9.69 -15.41
CA GLN A 169 8.52 -11.10 -15.07
C GLN A 169 7.43 -11.88 -15.82
N SER A 170 6.23 -11.31 -15.95
CA SER A 170 5.17 -11.87 -16.81
C SER A 170 5.63 -12.00 -18.26
N ASP A 171 6.26 -10.96 -18.82
CA ASP A 171 6.80 -10.99 -20.20
C ASP A 171 7.88 -12.08 -20.36
N TYR A 172 8.70 -12.29 -19.32
CA TYR A 172 9.73 -13.33 -19.33
C TYR A 172 9.12 -14.74 -19.28
N ASP A 173 8.06 -14.93 -18.50
CA ASP A 173 7.33 -16.19 -18.40
C ASP A 173 6.62 -16.53 -19.72
N ASP A 174 6.01 -15.55 -20.38
CA ASP A 174 5.39 -15.71 -21.71
C ASP A 174 6.45 -16.10 -22.75
N LEU A 175 7.61 -15.42 -22.75
CA LEU A 175 8.71 -15.74 -23.65
C LEU A 175 9.32 -17.12 -23.38
N GLN A 176 9.40 -17.54 -22.12
CA GLN A 176 9.80 -18.89 -21.71
C GLN A 176 8.84 -19.94 -22.27
N GLN A 177 7.52 -19.69 -22.18
CA GLN A 177 6.50 -20.58 -22.69
C GLN A 177 6.54 -20.67 -24.23
N GLU A 178 6.69 -19.53 -24.91
CA GLU A 178 6.86 -19.49 -26.37
C GLU A 178 8.11 -20.26 -26.79
N LYS A 179 9.25 -20.02 -26.12
CA LYS A 179 10.49 -20.74 -26.36
C LYS A 179 10.31 -22.25 -26.19
N ALA A 180 9.67 -22.70 -25.11
CA ALA A 180 9.41 -24.13 -24.88
C ALA A 180 8.53 -24.74 -25.98
N SER A 181 7.53 -23.99 -26.47
CA SER A 181 6.68 -24.43 -27.57
C SER A 181 7.44 -24.58 -28.88
N LEU A 182 8.34 -23.63 -29.18
CA LEU A 182 9.22 -23.69 -30.35
C LEU A 182 10.26 -24.81 -30.23
N GLU A 183 10.84 -25.03 -29.05
CA GLU A 183 11.76 -26.16 -28.81
C GLU A 183 11.05 -27.50 -29.04
N GLN A 184 9.80 -27.64 -28.59
CA GLN A 184 8.96 -28.80 -28.85
C GLN A 184 8.71 -28.98 -30.36
N GLU A 185 8.38 -27.91 -31.08
CA GLU A 185 8.16 -27.94 -32.53
C GLU A 185 9.42 -28.33 -33.29
N VAL A 186 10.57 -27.76 -32.93
CA VAL A 186 11.87 -28.12 -33.50
C VAL A 186 12.18 -29.60 -33.25
N SER A 187 11.94 -30.11 -32.04
CA SER A 187 12.11 -31.53 -31.73
C SER A 187 11.22 -32.42 -32.61
N ASN A 188 9.94 -32.06 -32.77
CA ASN A 188 9.01 -32.79 -33.61
C ASN A 188 9.44 -32.79 -35.09
N LEU A 189 9.91 -31.65 -35.60
CA LEU A 189 10.43 -31.53 -36.96
C LEU A 189 11.69 -32.35 -37.17
N LEU A 190 12.60 -32.39 -36.19
CA LEU A 190 13.79 -33.26 -36.24
C LEU A 190 13.39 -34.73 -36.33
N GLU A 191 12.46 -35.19 -35.48
CA GLU A 191 11.96 -36.57 -35.51
C GLU A 191 11.30 -36.90 -36.86
N GLN A 192 10.47 -35.99 -37.40
CA GLN A 192 9.87 -36.16 -38.72
C GLN A 192 10.93 -36.24 -39.82
N ASN A 193 11.98 -35.42 -39.74
CA ASN A 193 13.06 -35.40 -40.72
C ASN A 193 13.90 -36.69 -40.66
N GLU A 194 14.22 -37.19 -39.46
CA GLU A 194 14.84 -38.50 -39.27
C GLU A 194 13.97 -39.62 -39.85
N LYS A 195 12.66 -39.59 -39.58
CA LYS A 195 11.70 -40.55 -40.14
C LYS A 195 11.66 -40.49 -41.67
N LEU A 196 11.58 -39.30 -42.26
CA LEU A 196 11.64 -39.11 -43.71
C LEU A 196 12.96 -39.60 -44.31
N ASN A 197 14.10 -39.34 -43.65
CA ASN A 197 15.39 -39.86 -44.09
C ASN A 197 15.47 -41.38 -44.01
N SER A 198 14.88 -41.99 -42.97
CA SER A 198 14.76 -43.45 -42.87
C SER A 198 13.90 -44.02 -44.00
N GLN A 199 12.77 -43.38 -44.31
CA GLN A 199 11.88 -43.78 -45.41
C GLN A 199 12.56 -43.63 -46.77
N LYS A 200 13.26 -42.51 -47.00
CA LYS A 200 14.06 -42.28 -48.20
C LYS A 200 15.11 -43.37 -48.38
N SER A 201 15.81 -43.74 -47.31
CA SER A 201 16.80 -44.82 -47.32
C SER A 201 16.16 -46.18 -47.64
N GLN A 202 14.98 -46.47 -47.06
CA GLN A 202 14.23 -47.70 -47.38
C GLN A 202 13.76 -47.73 -48.84
N ILE A 203 13.28 -46.61 -49.38
CA ILE A 203 12.87 -46.50 -50.78
C ILE A 203 14.08 -46.73 -51.70
N LEU A 204 15.23 -46.13 -51.41
CA LEU A 204 16.46 -46.35 -52.19
C LEU A 204 16.85 -47.84 -52.21
N VAL A 205 16.76 -48.53 -51.07
CA VAL A 205 17.03 -49.97 -51.02
C VAL A 205 16.02 -50.76 -51.88
N ARG A 206 14.72 -50.44 -51.80
CA ARG A 206 13.70 -51.11 -52.64
C ARG A 206 13.89 -50.84 -54.12
N LEU A 207 14.28 -49.62 -54.50
CA LEU A 207 14.57 -49.26 -55.89
C LEU A 207 15.76 -50.08 -56.41
N ASN A 208 16.85 -50.16 -55.65
CA ASN A 208 18.00 -51.00 -56.03
C ASN A 208 17.61 -52.49 -56.16
N GLN A 209 16.74 -53.01 -55.29
CA GLN A 209 16.24 -54.39 -55.41
C GLN A 209 15.42 -54.57 -56.69
N LYS A 210 14.55 -53.62 -57.02
CA LYS A 210 13.73 -53.63 -58.25
C LYS A 210 14.57 -53.51 -59.51
N ASP A 211 15.61 -52.67 -59.50
CA ASP A 211 16.56 -52.57 -60.62
C ASP A 211 17.27 -53.92 -60.85
N GLU A 212 17.56 -54.65 -59.78
CA GLU A 212 18.22 -55.95 -59.85
C GLU A 212 17.25 -57.03 -60.34
N GLU A 213 15.98 -56.97 -59.94
CA GLU A 213 14.88 -57.78 -60.50
C GLU A 213 14.69 -57.49 -61.99
N ILE A 214 14.68 -56.22 -62.40
CA ILE A 214 14.54 -55.81 -63.81
C ILE A 214 15.67 -56.39 -64.65
N LYS A 215 16.93 -56.28 -64.19
CA LYS A 215 18.08 -56.89 -64.88
C LYS A 215 17.91 -58.40 -65.07
N GLN A 216 17.41 -59.10 -64.05
CA GLN A 216 17.12 -60.54 -64.15
C GLN A 216 16.02 -60.82 -65.18
N TYR A 217 14.95 -60.04 -65.20
CA TYR A 217 13.89 -60.18 -66.21
C TYR A 217 14.38 -59.88 -67.63
N GLU A 218 15.24 -58.86 -67.82
CA GLU A 218 15.85 -58.55 -69.11
C GLU A 218 16.72 -59.72 -69.63
N GLU A 219 17.45 -60.38 -68.74
CA GLU A 219 18.27 -61.56 -69.07
C GLU A 219 17.40 -62.75 -69.50
N ILE A 220 16.27 -62.98 -68.81
CA ILE A 220 15.30 -64.03 -69.14
C ILE A 220 14.62 -63.76 -70.50
N ILE A 221 14.27 -62.50 -70.79
CA ILE A 221 13.64 -62.11 -72.07
C ILE A 221 14.61 -62.32 -73.23
N LYS A 222 15.88 -61.91 -73.09
CA LYS A 222 16.93 -62.17 -74.10
C LYS A 222 17.12 -63.65 -74.41
N GLN A 223 16.97 -64.53 -73.41
CA GLN A 223 17.04 -65.98 -73.63
C GLN A 223 15.83 -66.52 -74.41
N ARG A 224 14.65 -65.90 -74.30
CA ARG A 224 13.41 -66.33 -74.98
C ARG A 224 13.27 -65.82 -76.42
N GLU A 225 13.86 -64.68 -76.77
CA GLU A 225 13.83 -64.14 -78.15
C GLU A 225 14.56 -65.02 -79.19
N ASN A 226 15.43 -65.95 -78.77
CA ASN A 226 16.17 -66.85 -79.67
C ASN A 226 15.38 -68.08 -80.17
N THR A 227 14.05 -68.12 -79.96
CA THR A 227 13.18 -69.21 -80.44
C THR A 227 12.22 -68.69 -81.52
N PRO A 228 12.27 -69.18 -82.79
CA PRO A 228 11.37 -68.72 -83.85
C PRO A 228 9.90 -68.93 -83.47
N ASP A 229 9.10 -67.86 -83.52
CA ASP A 229 7.71 -67.86 -83.09
C ASP A 229 6.80 -68.57 -84.10
N ILE A 230 5.95 -69.49 -83.62
CA ILE A 230 5.03 -70.26 -84.47
C ILE A 230 4.08 -69.35 -85.27
N PHE A 231 3.71 -68.17 -84.74
CA PHE A 231 2.89 -67.21 -85.46
C PHE A 231 3.63 -66.57 -86.64
N THR A 232 4.94 -66.31 -86.51
CA THR A 232 5.76 -65.79 -87.63
C THR A 232 5.92 -66.84 -88.75
N ARG A 233 6.10 -68.11 -88.38
CA ARG A 233 6.15 -69.24 -89.33
C ARG A 233 4.82 -69.45 -90.07
N ILE A 234 3.69 -69.47 -89.36
CA ILE A 234 2.36 -69.70 -89.96
C ILE A 234 1.96 -68.55 -90.89
N LYS A 235 2.29 -67.30 -90.52
CA LYS A 235 2.04 -66.11 -91.36
C LYS A 235 2.81 -66.15 -92.69
N GLN A 236 3.97 -66.82 -92.72
CA GLN A 236 4.78 -66.96 -93.94
C GLN A 236 4.36 -68.18 -94.78
N ALA A 237 4.18 -69.35 -94.15
CA ALA A 237 3.95 -70.62 -94.86
C ALA A 237 2.50 -70.88 -95.28
N HIS A 238 1.52 -70.11 -94.79
CA HIS A 238 0.07 -70.23 -95.09
C HIS A 238 -0.49 -71.66 -94.98
N THR A 239 0.17 -72.52 -94.20
CA THR A 239 -0.16 -73.94 -93.99
C THR A 239 0.14 -74.31 -92.53
N ILE A 240 -0.69 -75.16 -91.94
CA ILE A 240 -0.51 -75.69 -90.58
C ILE A 240 -0.46 -77.22 -90.69
N GLU A 241 0.58 -77.85 -90.15
CA GLU A 241 0.67 -79.31 -90.06
C GLU A 241 -0.09 -79.81 -88.82
N GLU A 242 -0.61 -81.04 -88.86
CA GLU A 242 -1.48 -81.56 -87.79
C GLU A 242 -0.78 -81.60 -86.41
N LYS A 243 0.53 -81.83 -86.41
CA LYS A 243 1.40 -81.83 -85.22
C LYS A 243 1.59 -80.46 -84.57
N GLU A 244 1.20 -79.38 -85.23
CA GLU A 244 1.48 -77.99 -84.82
C GLU A 244 0.29 -77.33 -84.12
N TRP A 245 -0.89 -77.97 -84.20
CA TRP A 245 -2.10 -77.50 -83.52
C TRP A 245 -1.98 -77.44 -81.99
N PRO A 246 -1.39 -78.43 -81.29
CA PRO A 246 -1.26 -78.35 -79.84
C PRO A 246 -0.40 -77.17 -79.38
N GLU A 247 0.68 -76.88 -80.12
CA GLU A 247 1.55 -75.75 -79.81
C GLU A 247 0.85 -74.41 -80.08
N LEU A 248 0.14 -74.30 -81.22
CA LEU A 248 -0.62 -73.10 -81.55
C LEU A 248 -1.72 -72.82 -80.50
N ILE A 249 -2.48 -73.86 -80.13
CA ILE A 249 -3.53 -73.76 -79.11
C ILE A 249 -2.92 -73.33 -77.78
N ALA A 250 -1.83 -73.96 -77.30
CA ALA A 250 -1.20 -73.59 -76.04
C ALA A 250 -0.68 -72.15 -76.00
N ARG A 251 -0.10 -71.67 -77.11
CA ARG A 251 0.36 -70.27 -77.21
C ARG A 251 -0.80 -69.29 -77.27
N THR A 252 -1.82 -69.57 -78.07
CA THR A 252 -3.04 -68.76 -78.13
C THR A 252 -3.74 -68.74 -76.78
N ASP A 253 -3.71 -69.84 -76.02
CA ASP A 253 -4.24 -69.93 -74.66
C ASP A 253 -3.47 -69.00 -73.70
N ALA A 254 -2.14 -69.01 -73.75
CA ALA A 254 -1.30 -68.12 -72.96
C ALA A 254 -1.51 -66.63 -73.31
N LEU A 255 -1.71 -66.31 -74.60
CA LEU A 255 -1.96 -64.94 -75.06
C LEU A 255 -3.36 -64.43 -74.69
N HIS A 256 -4.35 -65.31 -74.61
CA HIS A 256 -5.75 -64.94 -74.41
C HIS A 256 -6.31 -65.46 -73.08
N GLN A 257 -5.55 -65.32 -72.00
CA GLN A 257 -5.99 -65.57 -70.62
C GLN A 257 -6.60 -66.97 -70.39
N GLN A 258 -6.04 -68.02 -70.99
CA GLN A 258 -6.55 -69.40 -70.90
C GLN A 258 -7.91 -69.61 -71.61
N PHE A 259 -8.08 -68.98 -72.77
CA PHE A 259 -9.28 -69.05 -73.61
C PHE A 259 -9.81 -70.48 -73.85
N PHE A 260 -8.97 -71.43 -74.23
CA PHE A 260 -9.36 -72.81 -74.53
C PHE A 260 -9.70 -73.62 -73.29
N GLU A 261 -9.01 -73.40 -72.18
CA GLU A 261 -9.38 -73.99 -70.89
C GLU A 261 -10.78 -73.54 -70.48
N ARG A 262 -11.08 -72.24 -70.61
CA ARG A 262 -12.44 -71.71 -70.38
C ARG A 262 -13.45 -72.29 -71.36
N LEU A 263 -13.09 -72.40 -72.63
CA LEU A 263 -14.00 -72.86 -73.69
C LEU A 263 -14.35 -74.34 -73.55
N ARG A 264 -13.37 -75.21 -73.24
CA ARG A 264 -13.59 -76.64 -72.97
C ARG A 264 -14.43 -76.85 -71.72
N LYS A 265 -14.23 -76.03 -70.68
CA LYS A 265 -15.01 -76.11 -69.44
C LYS A 265 -16.47 -75.66 -69.64
N ALA A 266 -16.69 -74.61 -70.42
CA ALA A 266 -18.03 -74.10 -70.71
C ALA A 266 -18.80 -74.96 -71.73
N PHE A 267 -18.10 -75.56 -72.69
CA PHE A 267 -18.70 -76.36 -73.77
C PHE A 267 -17.96 -77.70 -73.96
N PRO A 268 -18.14 -78.69 -73.07
CA PRO A 268 -17.43 -79.98 -73.13
C PRO A 268 -17.68 -80.81 -74.40
N GLN A 269 -18.76 -80.52 -75.13
CA GLN A 269 -19.18 -81.18 -76.36
C GLN A 269 -18.40 -80.76 -77.62
N LEU A 270 -17.48 -79.78 -77.51
CA LEU A 270 -16.65 -79.33 -78.63
C LEU A 270 -15.59 -80.37 -78.98
N THR A 271 -15.47 -80.71 -80.27
CA THR A 271 -14.43 -81.63 -80.74
C THR A 271 -13.15 -80.89 -81.09
N GLU A 272 -12.03 -81.60 -81.23
CA GLU A 272 -10.73 -80.98 -81.55
C GLU A 272 -10.77 -80.13 -82.83
N THR A 273 -11.50 -80.57 -83.86
CA THR A 273 -11.70 -79.79 -85.10
C THR A 273 -12.49 -78.49 -84.90
N ASP A 274 -13.31 -78.41 -83.86
CA ASP A 274 -14.04 -77.20 -83.50
C ASP A 274 -13.12 -76.23 -82.77
N LEU A 275 -12.23 -76.74 -81.91
CA LEU A 275 -11.22 -75.94 -81.21
C LEU A 275 -10.21 -75.34 -82.19
N GLN A 276 -9.80 -76.08 -83.22
CA GLN A 276 -8.98 -75.54 -84.31
C GLN A 276 -9.65 -74.35 -85.02
N LEU A 277 -10.95 -74.47 -85.30
CA LEU A 277 -11.71 -73.38 -85.91
C LEU A 277 -11.86 -72.19 -84.95
N CYS A 278 -12.13 -72.44 -83.67
CA CYS A 278 -12.16 -71.38 -82.64
C CYS A 278 -10.80 -70.70 -82.48
N CYS A 279 -9.70 -71.44 -82.58
CA CYS A 279 -8.34 -70.90 -82.56
C CYS A 279 -8.11 -69.89 -83.68
N LEU A 280 -8.46 -70.27 -84.91
CA LEU A 280 -8.30 -69.39 -86.05
C LEU A 280 -9.20 -68.15 -85.96
N MET A 281 -10.43 -68.31 -85.47
CA MET A 281 -11.35 -67.18 -85.27
C MET A 281 -10.87 -66.24 -84.15
N ARG A 282 -10.33 -66.78 -83.06
CA ARG A 282 -9.80 -65.99 -81.94
C ARG A 282 -8.56 -65.19 -82.34
N LEU A 283 -7.72 -65.77 -83.19
CA LEU A 283 -6.54 -65.12 -83.76
C LEU A 283 -6.88 -64.13 -84.89
N GLY A 284 -8.15 -64.01 -85.27
CA GLY A 284 -8.61 -63.02 -86.24
C GLY A 284 -8.40 -63.39 -87.71
N TYR A 285 -8.11 -64.65 -88.04
CA TYR A 285 -7.98 -65.10 -89.43
C TYR A 285 -9.32 -65.02 -90.17
N ASP A 286 -9.29 -64.54 -91.41
CA ASP A 286 -10.49 -64.32 -92.22
C ASP A 286 -11.06 -65.63 -92.79
N LYS A 287 -12.26 -65.57 -93.42
CA LYS A 287 -12.90 -66.76 -93.99
C LYS A 287 -12.04 -67.43 -95.08
N LYS A 288 -11.23 -66.69 -95.83
CA LYS A 288 -10.37 -67.25 -96.88
C LYS A 288 -9.18 -67.98 -96.28
N GLU A 289 -8.56 -67.39 -95.27
CA GLU A 289 -7.44 -67.93 -94.50
C GLU A 289 -7.86 -69.16 -93.71
N GLN A 290 -9.02 -69.15 -93.05
CA GLN A 290 -9.57 -70.31 -92.35
C GLN A 290 -9.68 -71.53 -93.26
N LYS A 291 -10.13 -71.36 -94.51
CA LYS A 291 -10.20 -72.47 -95.48
C LYS A 291 -8.83 -72.97 -95.89
N SER A 292 -7.90 -72.04 -96.15
CA SER A 292 -6.53 -72.37 -96.57
C SER A 292 -5.81 -73.16 -95.49
N LEU A 293 -5.88 -72.67 -94.25
CA LEU A 293 -5.20 -73.24 -93.10
C LEU A 293 -5.81 -74.58 -92.65
N LEU A 294 -7.14 -74.75 -92.76
CA LEU A 294 -7.83 -76.00 -92.46
C LEU A 294 -7.87 -76.99 -93.63
N LYS A 295 -7.39 -76.59 -94.83
CA LYS A 295 -7.46 -77.38 -96.09
C LYS A 295 -8.87 -77.91 -96.39
N ILE A 296 -9.90 -77.06 -96.26
CA ILE A 296 -11.32 -77.43 -96.48
C ILE A 296 -12.01 -76.53 -97.51
N THR A 297 -13.08 -77.04 -98.12
CA THR A 297 -13.94 -76.31 -99.06
C THR A 297 -14.92 -75.35 -98.35
N ASP A 298 -15.46 -74.36 -99.08
CA ASP A 298 -16.45 -73.39 -98.54
C ASP A 298 -17.64 -74.08 -97.87
N ASP A 299 -18.21 -75.10 -98.53
CA ASP A 299 -19.36 -75.86 -98.00
C ASP A 299 -19.01 -76.63 -96.72
N SER A 300 -17.78 -77.15 -96.62
CA SER A 300 -17.28 -77.86 -95.43
C SER A 300 -17.04 -76.90 -94.26
N LEU A 301 -16.53 -75.69 -94.52
CA LEU A 301 -16.36 -74.65 -93.50
C LEU A 301 -17.71 -74.17 -92.96
N GLU A 302 -18.70 -73.92 -93.82
CA GLU A 302 -20.03 -73.51 -93.39
C GLU A 302 -20.74 -74.61 -92.58
N LYS A 303 -20.63 -75.87 -93.02
CA LYS A 303 -21.13 -77.02 -92.24
C LYS A 303 -20.43 -77.13 -90.88
N ARG A 304 -19.11 -76.89 -90.81
CA ARG A 304 -18.37 -76.85 -89.53
C ARG A 304 -18.86 -75.70 -88.64
N LYS A 305 -19.03 -74.49 -89.17
CA LYS A 305 -19.58 -73.34 -88.43
C LYS A 305 -21.00 -73.60 -87.93
N GLN A 306 -21.85 -74.24 -88.74
CA GLN A 306 -23.20 -74.65 -88.31
C GLN A 306 -23.16 -75.69 -87.18
N ARG A 307 -22.27 -76.69 -87.25
CA ARG A 307 -22.08 -77.66 -86.17
C ARG A 307 -21.57 -77.00 -84.90
N LEU A 308 -20.60 -76.10 -85.02
CA LEU A 308 -20.06 -75.33 -83.90
C LEU A 308 -21.16 -74.47 -83.24
N LYS A 309 -21.95 -73.74 -84.03
CA LYS A 309 -23.11 -72.97 -83.54
C LYS A 309 -24.08 -73.83 -82.72
N ARG A 310 -24.45 -75.01 -83.23
CA ARG A 310 -25.32 -75.97 -82.52
C ARG A 310 -24.70 -76.52 -81.24
N ARG A 311 -23.38 -76.70 -81.21
CA ARG A 311 -22.65 -77.19 -80.04
C ARG A 311 -22.45 -76.11 -78.97
N LEU A 312 -22.31 -74.84 -79.37
CA LEU A 312 -22.24 -73.71 -78.44
C LEU A 312 -23.62 -73.39 -77.84
N ASP A 313 -24.67 -73.38 -78.67
CA ASP A 313 -26.05 -73.19 -78.20
C ASP A 313 -27.05 -73.86 -79.17
N PRO A 314 -27.71 -74.98 -78.77
CA PRO A 314 -28.65 -75.70 -79.63
C PRO A 314 -29.92 -74.92 -79.96
N ASN A 315 -30.34 -73.97 -79.11
CA ASN A 315 -31.63 -73.31 -79.19
C ASN A 315 -31.56 -71.90 -79.80
N LYS A 316 -30.34 -71.36 -79.98
CA LYS A 316 -30.11 -70.03 -80.54
C LYS A 316 -30.09 -70.02 -82.06
N LYS A 317 -30.84 -69.09 -82.66
CA LYS A 317 -30.68 -68.71 -84.07
C LYS A 317 -29.56 -67.68 -84.18
N TRP A 318 -28.42 -68.10 -84.73
CA TRP A 318 -27.24 -67.25 -84.88
C TRP A 318 -27.32 -66.39 -86.15
N GLU A 319 -27.14 -65.08 -86.02
CA GLU A 319 -27.07 -64.16 -87.15
C GLU A 319 -25.71 -64.24 -87.91
N LYS A 320 -25.59 -63.52 -89.02
CA LYS A 320 -24.38 -63.50 -89.85
C LYS A 320 -23.24 -62.76 -89.12
N GLY A 321 -22.13 -63.44 -88.85
CA GLY A 321 -20.95 -62.86 -88.17
C GLY A 321 -20.98 -62.90 -86.64
N GLU A 322 -22.10 -63.32 -86.03
CA GLU A 322 -22.28 -63.33 -84.58
C GLU A 322 -21.41 -64.40 -83.87
N LEU A 323 -21.11 -65.50 -84.56
CA LEU A 323 -20.26 -66.58 -84.04
C LEU A 323 -18.82 -66.09 -83.84
N GLU A 324 -18.28 -65.39 -84.83
CA GLU A 324 -16.92 -64.86 -84.81
C GLU A 324 -16.77 -63.81 -83.70
N GLN A 325 -17.76 -62.93 -83.52
CA GLN A 325 -17.77 -61.95 -82.44
C GLN A 325 -17.82 -62.62 -81.07
N PHE A 326 -18.67 -63.64 -80.89
CA PHE A 326 -18.73 -64.39 -79.63
C PHE A 326 -17.36 -65.00 -79.29
N ILE A 327 -16.74 -65.68 -80.25
CA ILE A 327 -15.43 -66.30 -80.05
C ILE A 327 -14.32 -65.27 -79.82
N HIS A 328 -14.40 -64.09 -80.41
CA HIS A 328 -13.44 -63.00 -80.18
C HIS A 328 -13.58 -62.30 -78.82
N HIS A 329 -14.74 -62.40 -78.16
CA HIS A 329 -14.99 -61.75 -76.86
C HIS A 329 -15.08 -62.71 -75.67
N PHE A 330 -15.26 -64.01 -75.92
CA PHE A 330 -15.28 -65.06 -74.88
C PHE A 330 -13.91 -65.21 -74.18
#